data_AF-A0A9W8FMA6-F1
#
_entry.id   AF-A0A9W8FMA6-F1
#
_cell.length_a   1.000
_cell.length_b   1.000
_cell.length_c   1.000
_cell.angle_alpha   90.00
_cell.angle_beta   90.00
_cell.angle_gamma   90.00
#
_symmetry.space_group_name_H-M   'P 1'
#
loop_
_entity.id
_entity.type
_entity.pdbx_description
1 polymer ?
#
loop_
_entity_poly.entity_id
_entity_poly.type
_entity_poly.pdbx_seq_one_letter_code
_entity_poly.pdbx_strand_id
1 'polypeptide(L)'
;MASPTAGETKVHPNKEAFIEGVDHVLANWTALELAVQNGWGGRNTLEKRDNMVDEIVEYFDRQVRKKSTAVEPTEVEELLIQVMDEDFSVVLEDQSEKQVALLLCSIFAECKTGNFATVDKMAEEREARDTAASNAASRSQAAQGPAAAAGGGAQDDSSGSDDDSDDDDDDDDEEDEDDDIPMKE
;
A
#
# COMPACT_ATOMS: atom_id res chain seq x y z
N MET A 1 -46.92 21.50 -7.92
CA MET A 1 -46.08 20.80 -8.90
C MET A 1 -44.67 20.74 -8.35
N ALA A 2 -44.39 19.70 -7.58
CA ALA A 2 -43.05 19.41 -7.06
C ALA A 2 -42.89 17.89 -7.11
N SER A 3 -42.07 17.45 -8.06
CA SER A 3 -41.49 16.11 -8.15
C SER A 3 -39.97 16.30 -8.13
N PRO A 4 -39.18 15.24 -7.97
CA PRO A 4 -39.03 14.38 -6.80
C PRO A 4 -37.61 14.57 -6.20
N THR A 5 -37.46 14.42 -4.88
CA THR A 5 -36.15 14.40 -4.21
C THR A 5 -35.36 13.15 -4.59
N ALA A 6 -34.09 13.37 -4.88
CA ALA A 6 -33.07 12.45 -5.37
C ALA A 6 -33.11 11.05 -4.73
N GLY A 7 -32.91 10.04 -5.57
CA GLY A 7 -32.77 8.65 -5.16
C GLY A 7 -31.55 8.48 -4.26
N GLU A 8 -31.81 8.03 -3.05
CA GLU A 8 -30.84 7.41 -2.17
C GLU A 8 -30.40 6.11 -2.84
N THR A 9 -29.29 6.15 -3.59
CA THR A 9 -28.70 4.94 -4.17
C THR A 9 -28.18 4.09 -3.02
N LYS A 10 -28.99 3.13 -2.55
CA LYS A 10 -28.51 2.02 -1.73
C LYS A 10 -27.34 1.39 -2.47
N VAL A 11 -26.12 1.64 -2.01
CA VAL A 11 -24.95 0.90 -2.47
C VAL A 11 -25.25 -0.56 -2.19
N HIS A 12 -25.06 -1.44 -3.18
CA HIS A 12 -25.30 -2.86 -2.98
C HIS A 12 -24.34 -3.35 -1.88
N PRO A 13 -24.77 -4.21 -0.95
CA PRO A 13 -23.92 -4.68 0.16
C PRO A 13 -22.62 -5.32 -0.35
N ASN A 14 -22.68 -5.98 -1.50
CA ASN A 14 -21.52 -6.56 -2.16
C ASN A 14 -20.50 -5.50 -2.63
N LYS A 15 -20.98 -4.30 -2.99
CA LYS A 15 -20.13 -3.17 -3.38
C LYS A 15 -19.53 -2.49 -2.16
N GLU A 16 -20.26 -2.37 -1.05
CA GLU A 16 -19.71 -1.84 0.22
C GLU A 16 -18.56 -2.73 0.71
N ALA A 17 -18.79 -4.05 0.79
CA ALA A 17 -17.75 -5.00 1.17
C ALA A 17 -16.55 -4.99 0.19
N PHE A 18 -16.79 -4.74 -1.10
CA PHE A 18 -15.70 -4.62 -2.07
C PHE A 18 -14.86 -3.36 -1.81
N ILE A 19 -15.49 -2.21 -1.54
CA ILE A 19 -14.78 -0.95 -1.22
C ILE A 19 -13.92 -1.15 0.02
N GLU A 20 -14.46 -1.77 1.06
CA GLU A 20 -13.73 -2.09 2.30
C GLU A 20 -12.54 -3.04 2.04
N GLY A 21 -12.76 -4.07 1.22
CA GLY A 21 -11.68 -4.96 0.78
C GLY A 21 -10.58 -4.25 0.01
N VAL A 22 -10.92 -3.34 -0.90
CA VAL A 22 -9.94 -2.53 -1.65
C VAL A 22 -9.14 -1.65 -0.70
N ASP A 23 -9.80 -0.95 0.23
CA ASP A 23 -9.13 -0.10 1.23
C ASP A 23 -8.13 -0.92 2.06
N HIS A 24 -8.53 -2.10 2.53
CA HIS A 24 -7.64 -2.98 3.28
C HIS A 24 -6.44 -3.49 2.47
N VAL A 25 -6.66 -3.87 1.21
CA VAL A 25 -5.58 -4.33 0.33
C VAL A 25 -4.57 -3.21 0.10
N LEU A 26 -5.04 -2.00 -0.21
CA LEU A 26 -4.17 -0.84 -0.44
C LEU A 26 -3.46 -0.40 0.85
N ALA A 27 -4.14 -0.43 1.99
CA ALA A 27 -3.53 -0.12 3.28
C ALA A 27 -2.43 -1.13 3.69
N ASN A 28 -2.50 -2.36 3.21
CA ASN A 28 -1.49 -3.39 3.45
C ASN A 28 -0.41 -3.42 2.36
N TRP A 29 -0.54 -2.63 1.30
CA TRP A 29 0.45 -2.59 0.23
C TRP A 29 1.62 -1.69 0.65
N THR A 30 2.75 -2.33 0.96
CA THR A 30 3.95 -1.67 1.49
C THR A 30 4.47 -0.54 0.60
N ALA A 31 4.40 -0.69 -0.72
CA ALA A 31 4.86 0.36 -1.64
C ALA A 31 4.02 1.65 -1.48
N LEU A 32 2.70 1.51 -1.41
CA LEU A 32 1.79 2.65 -1.22
C LEU A 32 1.90 3.23 0.20
N GLU A 33 2.05 2.38 1.21
CA GLU A 33 2.24 2.83 2.59
C GLU A 33 3.51 3.67 2.72
N LEU A 34 4.63 3.20 2.17
CA LEU A 34 5.89 3.93 2.15
C LEU A 34 5.77 5.23 1.35
N ALA A 35 5.05 5.22 0.22
CA ALA A 35 4.82 6.43 -0.56
C ALA A 35 4.08 7.49 0.26
N VAL A 36 3.04 7.10 0.98
CA VAL A 36 2.27 7.99 1.85
C VAL A 36 3.12 8.49 3.03
N GLN A 37 3.85 7.60 3.71
CA GLN A 37 4.69 7.94 4.87
C GLN A 37 5.82 8.91 4.51
N ASN A 38 6.45 8.71 3.34
CA ASN A 38 7.54 9.56 2.87
C ASN A 38 7.06 10.82 2.13
N GLY A 39 5.75 10.95 1.89
CA GLY A 39 5.19 12.08 1.14
C GLY A 39 5.56 12.06 -0.35
N TRP A 40 5.86 10.88 -0.90
CA TRP A 40 6.07 10.69 -2.34
C TRP A 40 4.74 10.97 -3.04
N GLY A 41 4.68 12.02 -3.88
CA GLY A 41 3.41 12.54 -4.43
C GLY A 41 2.94 13.88 -3.84
N GLY A 42 3.66 14.45 -2.88
CA GLY A 42 3.48 15.82 -2.39
C GLY A 42 2.62 15.96 -1.13
N ARG A 43 2.00 17.12 -0.93
CA ARG A 43 1.29 17.44 0.34
C ARG A 43 -0.03 16.70 0.54
N ASN A 44 -0.53 16.03 -0.51
CA ASN A 44 -1.85 15.43 -0.56
C ASN A 44 -1.79 13.91 -0.77
N THR A 45 -0.73 13.23 -0.31
CA THR A 45 -0.58 11.77 -0.49
C THR A 45 -1.72 10.96 0.13
N LEU A 46 -2.27 11.39 1.27
CA LEU A 46 -3.43 10.76 1.89
C LEU A 46 -4.68 10.86 1.02
N GLU A 47 -4.96 12.04 0.47
CA GLU A 47 -6.08 12.25 -0.44
C GLU A 47 -5.90 11.45 -1.73
N LYS A 48 -4.68 11.35 -2.25
CA LYS A 48 -4.35 10.52 -3.41
C LYS A 48 -4.59 9.03 -3.16
N ARG A 49 -4.27 8.53 -1.96
CA ARG A 49 -4.59 7.15 -1.57
C ARG A 49 -6.10 6.91 -1.61
N ASP A 50 -6.88 7.84 -1.07
CA ASP A 50 -8.35 7.72 -1.08
C ASP A 50 -8.90 7.79 -2.52
N ASN A 51 -8.35 8.68 -3.36
CA ASN A 51 -8.68 8.74 -4.78
C ASN A 51 -8.35 7.44 -5.52
N MET A 52 -7.25 6.76 -5.17
CA MET A 52 -6.86 5.48 -5.74
C MET A 52 -7.88 4.38 -5.42
N VAL A 53 -8.43 4.36 -4.19
CA VAL A 53 -9.54 3.45 -3.84
C VAL A 53 -10.73 3.69 -4.76
N ASP A 54 -11.14 4.96 -4.92
CA ASP A 54 -12.27 5.34 -5.75
C ASP A 54 -12.06 4.96 -7.22
N GLU A 55 -10.86 5.16 -7.76
CA GLU A 55 -10.52 4.85 -9.15
C GLU A 55 -10.56 3.34 -9.42
N ILE A 56 -10.01 2.53 -8.52
CA ILE A 56 -10.08 1.06 -8.61
C ILE A 56 -11.54 0.62 -8.53
N VAL A 57 -12.30 1.12 -7.57
CA VAL A 57 -13.73 0.76 -7.43
C VAL A 57 -14.52 1.14 -8.67
N GLU A 58 -14.28 2.33 -9.25
CA GLU A 58 -14.92 2.75 -10.49
C GLU A 58 -14.53 1.84 -11.66
N TYR A 59 -13.26 1.44 -11.76
CA TYR A 59 -12.79 0.51 -12.76
C TYR A 59 -13.57 -0.82 -12.74
N PHE A 60 -13.69 -1.45 -11.57
CA PHE A 60 -14.46 -2.68 -11.40
C PHE A 60 -15.95 -2.47 -11.70
N ASP A 61 -16.54 -1.34 -11.27
CA ASP A 61 -17.92 -0.96 -11.60
C ASP A 61 -18.14 -0.87 -13.11
N ARG A 62 -17.19 -0.29 -13.86
CA ARG A 62 -17.25 -0.22 -15.33
C ARG A 62 -17.22 -1.62 -15.94
N GLN A 63 -16.42 -2.53 -15.41
CA GLN A 63 -16.36 -3.92 -15.89
C GLN A 63 -17.68 -4.67 -15.63
N VAL A 64 -18.31 -4.47 -14.47
CA VAL A 64 -19.66 -4.99 -14.17
C VAL A 64 -20.68 -4.49 -15.18
N ARG A 65 -20.69 -3.17 -15.47
CA ARG A 65 -21.63 -2.55 -16.42
C ARG A 65 -21.43 -3.06 -17.85
N LYS A 66 -20.18 -3.31 -18.24
CA LYS A 66 -19.81 -3.92 -19.53
C LYS A 66 -20.24 -5.39 -19.63
N LYS A 67 -20.76 -6.00 -18.55
CA LYS A 67 -21.03 -7.43 -18.42
C LYS A 67 -19.79 -8.28 -18.73
N SER A 68 -18.61 -7.75 -18.44
CA SER A 68 -17.40 -8.55 -18.56
C SER A 68 -17.48 -9.69 -17.56
N THR A 69 -17.25 -10.91 -18.03
CA THR A 69 -17.31 -12.11 -17.19
C THR A 69 -16.11 -12.22 -16.27
N ALA A 70 -14.99 -11.61 -16.65
CA ALA A 70 -13.75 -11.57 -15.90
C ALA A 70 -13.15 -10.16 -15.95
N VAL A 71 -12.56 -9.74 -14.84
CA VAL A 71 -11.65 -8.60 -14.80
C VAL A 71 -10.25 -9.18 -14.95
N GLU A 72 -9.52 -8.74 -15.96
CA GLU A 72 -8.17 -9.24 -16.20
C GLU A 72 -7.21 -8.63 -15.18
N PRO A 73 -6.43 -9.44 -14.44
CA PRO A 73 -5.46 -8.93 -13.48
C PRO A 73 -4.43 -7.99 -14.10
N THR A 74 -4.05 -8.22 -15.36
CA THR A 74 -3.10 -7.36 -16.09
C THR A 74 -3.62 -5.94 -16.29
N GLU A 75 -4.93 -5.76 -16.53
CA GLU A 75 -5.49 -4.40 -16.65
C GLU A 75 -5.49 -3.66 -15.30
N VAL A 76 -5.70 -4.40 -14.21
CA VAL A 76 -5.63 -3.85 -12.84
C VAL A 76 -4.19 -3.53 -12.48
N GLU A 77 -3.24 -4.39 -12.84
CA GLU A 77 -1.80 -4.17 -12.68
C GLU A 77 -1.36 -2.88 -13.38
N GLU A 78 -1.71 -2.70 -14.67
CA GLU A 78 -1.39 -1.49 -15.43
C GLU A 78 -1.96 -0.23 -14.76
N LEU A 79 -3.20 -0.30 -14.24
CA LEU A 79 -3.81 0.79 -13.48
C LEU A 79 -3.01 1.11 -12.19
N LEU A 80 -2.61 0.09 -11.44
CA LEU A 80 -1.82 0.27 -10.20
C LEU A 80 -0.45 0.90 -10.49
N ILE A 81 0.23 0.44 -11.54
CA ILE A 81 1.53 1.00 -11.98
C ILE A 81 1.34 2.47 -12.37
N GLN A 82 0.32 2.76 -13.18
CA GLN A 82 0.06 4.11 -13.67
C GLN A 82 -0.20 5.08 -12.50
N VAL A 83 -1.04 4.69 -11.53
CA VAL A 83 -1.31 5.54 -10.36
C VAL A 83 -0.06 5.71 -9.50
N MET A 84 0.74 4.66 -9.28
CA MET A 84 1.97 4.77 -8.49
C MET A 84 3.01 5.69 -9.15
N ASP A 85 3.14 5.67 -10.47
CA ASP A 85 4.04 6.55 -11.22
C ASP A 85 3.51 8.00 -11.26
N GLU A 86 2.25 8.21 -11.65
CA GLU A 86 1.68 9.54 -11.85
C GLU A 86 1.40 10.28 -10.53
N ASP A 87 0.79 9.61 -9.55
CA ASP A 87 0.38 10.25 -8.30
C ASP A 87 1.46 10.20 -7.22
N PHE A 88 2.24 9.13 -7.16
CA PHE A 88 3.23 8.94 -6.10
C PHE A 88 4.67 9.08 -6.59
N SER A 89 4.92 9.16 -7.90
CA SER A 89 6.29 9.17 -8.47
C SER A 89 7.13 7.97 -8.01
N VAL A 90 6.47 6.81 -7.88
CA VAL A 90 7.08 5.55 -7.46
C VAL A 90 7.11 4.59 -8.64
N VAL A 91 8.31 4.13 -8.98
CA VAL A 91 8.51 3.04 -9.93
C VAL A 91 8.55 1.73 -9.15
N LEU A 92 7.68 0.79 -9.52
CA LEU A 92 7.61 -0.52 -8.91
C LEU A 92 8.55 -1.49 -9.64
N GLU A 93 9.39 -2.18 -8.89
CA GLU A 93 10.36 -3.17 -9.42
C GLU A 93 10.20 -4.55 -8.77
N ASP A 94 9.40 -4.65 -7.71
CA ASP A 94 9.22 -5.83 -6.88
C ASP A 94 8.05 -6.72 -7.31
N GLN A 95 7.34 -6.34 -8.37
CA GLN A 95 6.16 -7.03 -8.89
C GLN A 95 5.01 -7.14 -7.85
N SER A 96 5.01 -6.26 -6.86
CA SER A 96 3.95 -6.24 -5.84
C SER A 96 2.60 -5.83 -6.42
N GLU A 97 2.58 -5.00 -7.46
CA GLU A 97 1.39 -4.63 -8.24
C GLU A 97 0.64 -5.85 -8.77
N LYS A 98 1.34 -6.89 -9.21
CA LYS A 98 0.74 -8.12 -9.74
C LYS A 98 0.00 -8.88 -8.66
N GLN A 99 0.61 -8.98 -7.48
CA GLN A 99 0.03 -9.68 -6.34
C GLN A 99 -1.20 -8.95 -5.83
N VAL A 100 -1.12 -7.62 -5.74
CA VAL A 100 -2.23 -6.75 -5.36
C VAL A 100 -3.37 -6.86 -6.38
N ALA A 101 -3.07 -6.79 -7.68
CA ALA A 101 -4.07 -6.93 -8.74
C ALA A 101 -4.82 -8.28 -8.67
N LEU A 102 -4.09 -9.39 -8.49
CA LEU A 102 -4.69 -10.72 -8.32
C LEU A 102 -5.60 -10.79 -7.09
N LEU A 103 -5.17 -10.19 -5.98
CA LEU A 103 -5.93 -10.17 -4.75
C LEU A 103 -7.24 -9.37 -4.89
N LEU A 104 -7.17 -8.19 -5.52
CA LEU A 104 -8.34 -7.36 -5.83
C LEU A 104 -9.34 -8.11 -6.71
N CYS A 105 -8.86 -8.82 -7.73
CA CYS A 105 -9.70 -9.66 -8.58
C CYS A 105 -10.35 -10.82 -7.81
N SER A 106 -9.64 -11.44 -6.85
CA SER A 106 -10.20 -12.49 -5.98
C SER A 106 -11.33 -11.95 -5.10
N ILE A 107 -11.10 -10.82 -4.42
CA ILE A 107 -12.10 -10.17 -3.56
C ILE A 107 -13.33 -9.80 -4.40
N PHE A 108 -13.12 -9.24 -5.59
CA PHE A 108 -14.23 -8.90 -6.49
C PHE A 108 -15.07 -10.13 -6.87
N ALA A 109 -14.42 -11.26 -7.19
CA ALA A 109 -15.11 -12.51 -7.51
C ALA A 109 -15.89 -13.05 -6.30
N GLU A 110 -15.30 -13.01 -5.11
CA GLU A 110 -15.93 -13.42 -3.85
C GLU A 110 -17.15 -12.55 -3.53
N CYS A 111 -17.01 -11.22 -3.56
CA CYS A 111 -18.10 -10.27 -3.37
C CYS A 111 -19.24 -10.48 -4.38
N LYS A 112 -18.92 -10.86 -5.62
CA LYS A 112 -19.92 -11.20 -6.64
C LYS A 112 -20.69 -12.47 -6.30
N THR A 113 -20.05 -13.44 -5.65
CA THR A 113 -20.69 -14.66 -5.15
C THR A 113 -21.38 -14.50 -3.78
N GLY A 114 -21.18 -13.37 -3.11
CA GLY A 114 -21.70 -13.11 -1.77
C GLY A 114 -20.89 -13.78 -0.65
N ASN A 115 -19.64 -14.15 -0.93
CA ASN A 115 -18.68 -14.60 0.08
C ASN A 115 -17.80 -13.43 0.48
N PHE A 116 -17.70 -13.13 1.76
CA PHE A 116 -16.91 -12.00 2.29
C PHE A 116 -15.77 -12.45 3.20
N ALA A 117 -15.47 -13.75 3.22
CA ALA A 117 -14.49 -14.34 4.13
C ALA A 117 -13.09 -13.69 4.05
N THR A 118 -12.65 -13.30 2.85
CA THR A 118 -11.34 -12.64 2.69
C THR A 118 -11.35 -11.22 3.24
N VAL A 119 -12.45 -10.47 3.05
CA VAL A 119 -12.61 -9.11 3.59
C VAL A 119 -12.68 -9.15 5.11
N ASP A 120 -13.50 -10.05 5.67
CA ASP A 120 -13.62 -10.26 7.11
C ASP A 120 -12.26 -10.60 7.74
N LYS A 121 -11.50 -11.51 7.12
CA LYS A 121 -10.17 -11.87 7.59
C LYS A 121 -9.20 -10.68 7.57
N MET A 122 -9.24 -9.86 6.52
CA MET A 122 -8.39 -8.66 6.44
C MET A 122 -8.78 -7.61 7.49
N ALA A 123 -10.08 -7.45 7.76
CA ALA A 123 -10.58 -6.58 8.81
C ALA A 123 -10.09 -7.05 10.19
N GLU A 124 -10.18 -8.35 10.49
CA GLU A 124 -9.64 -8.94 11.72
C GLU A 124 -8.12 -8.72 11.86
N GLU A 125 -7.36 -8.92 10.79
CA GLU A 125 -5.91 -8.69 10.77
C GLU A 125 -5.57 -7.21 11.02
N ARG A 126 -6.38 -6.28 10.50
CA ARG A 126 -6.25 -4.84 10.72
C ARG A 126 -6.55 -4.47 12.17
N GLU A 127 -7.63 -4.98 12.74
CA GLU A 127 -7.97 -4.76 14.16
C GLU A 127 -6.89 -5.30 15.11
N ALA A 128 -6.33 -6.48 14.80
CA ALA A 128 -5.24 -7.06 15.55
C ALA A 128 -3.97 -6.19 15.49
N ARG A 129 -3.66 -5.62 14.32
CA ARG A 129 -2.54 -4.70 14.11
C ARG A 129 -2.74 -3.39 14.89
N ASP A 130 -3.92 -2.80 14.80
CA ASP A 130 -4.26 -1.56 15.52
C ASP A 130 -4.20 -1.76 17.05
N THR A 131 -4.63 -2.93 17.53
CA THR A 131 -4.54 -3.32 18.94
C THR A 131 -3.08 -3.53 19.37
N ALA A 132 -2.25 -4.13 18.51
CA ALA A 132 -0.81 -4.29 18.79
C ALA A 132 -0.07 -2.95 18.80
N ALA A 133 -0.37 -2.06 17.84
CA ALA A 133 0.21 -0.73 17.74
C ALA A 133 -0.18 0.16 18.94
N SER A 134 -1.44 0.13 19.35
CA SER A 134 -1.91 0.87 20.53
C SER A 134 -1.33 0.35 21.85
N ASN A 135 -1.14 -0.97 21.98
CA ASN A 135 -0.43 -1.55 23.13
C ASN A 135 1.06 -1.19 23.15
N ALA A 136 1.72 -1.15 21.99
CA ALA A 136 3.11 -0.69 21.88
C ALA A 136 3.25 0.80 22.24
N ALA A 137 2.34 1.65 21.78
CA ALA A 137 2.28 3.08 22.11
C ALA A 137 1.97 3.34 23.60
N SER A 138 1.11 2.52 24.21
CA SER A 138 0.79 2.60 25.64
C SER A 138 1.99 2.18 26.50
N ARG A 139 2.80 1.22 26.03
CA ARG A 139 4.00 0.75 26.74
C ARG A 139 5.15 1.75 26.67
N SER A 140 5.25 2.55 25.60
CA SER A 140 6.23 3.65 25.51
C SER A 140 5.81 4.88 26.35
N GLN A 141 4.52 5.12 26.58
CA GLN A 141 4.05 6.17 27.51
C GLN A 141 4.16 5.80 29.00
N ALA A 142 4.09 4.51 29.36
CA ALA A 142 4.26 4.05 30.75
C ALA A 142 5.70 4.19 31.30
N ALA A 143 6.69 4.51 30.46
CA ALA A 143 8.07 4.79 30.87
C ALA A 143 8.33 6.26 31.25
N GLN A 144 7.32 7.14 31.19
CA GLN A 144 7.40 8.52 31.70
C GLN A 144 6.56 8.66 32.97
N GLY A 145 7.04 8.07 34.07
CA GLY A 145 6.49 8.33 35.40
C GLY A 145 6.90 9.72 35.92
N PRO A 146 6.04 10.44 36.67
CA PRO A 146 6.34 11.78 37.16
C PRO A 146 7.29 11.72 38.36
N ALA A 147 8.58 11.96 38.13
CA ALA A 147 9.54 12.20 39.20
C ALA A 147 9.47 13.66 39.66
N ALA A 148 9.04 13.85 40.90
CA ALA A 148 8.94 15.14 41.57
C ALA A 148 10.31 15.78 41.84
N ALA A 149 10.32 17.11 41.75
CA ALA A 149 11.27 18.11 42.24
C ALA A 149 12.48 17.66 43.09
N ALA A 150 13.69 17.89 42.58
CA ALA A 150 14.83 18.45 43.32
C ALA A 150 15.84 19.03 42.30
N GLY A 151 16.34 20.23 42.58
CA GLY A 151 17.04 21.06 41.59
C GLY A 151 18.48 20.68 41.28
N GLY A 152 19.04 21.42 40.31
CA GLY A 152 20.47 21.62 40.13
C GLY A 152 21.09 20.89 38.93
N GLY A 153 21.44 21.67 37.90
CA GLY A 153 22.75 21.55 37.24
C GLY A 153 22.86 20.66 35.99
N ALA A 154 23.47 21.26 34.98
CA ALA A 154 24.23 20.68 33.86
C ALA A 154 23.46 20.03 32.70
N GLN A 155 23.47 20.79 31.59
CA GLN A 155 23.55 20.30 30.21
C GLN A 155 24.90 19.61 30.02
N ASP A 156 24.93 18.49 29.28
CA ASP A 156 26.08 17.68 28.76
C ASP A 156 25.63 16.19 28.79
N ASP A 157 25.89 15.26 27.86
CA ASP A 157 26.82 15.14 26.75
C ASP A 157 26.22 14.17 25.69
N SER A 158 26.83 14.21 24.52
CA SER A 158 26.68 13.40 23.32
C SER A 158 26.41 11.89 23.47
N SER A 159 25.70 11.33 22.50
CA SER A 159 25.85 9.92 22.12
C SER A 159 26.25 9.86 20.64
N GLY A 160 27.53 10.13 20.38
CA GLY A 160 28.19 9.72 19.15
C GLY A 160 28.37 8.21 19.16
N SER A 161 27.93 7.57 18.07
CA SER A 161 28.29 6.20 17.74
C SER A 161 28.96 6.26 16.38
N ASP A 162 30.22 6.68 16.39
CA ASP A 162 31.16 6.54 15.29
C ASP A 162 31.55 5.05 15.23
N ASP A 163 31.12 4.34 14.18
CA ASP A 163 31.68 3.04 13.81
C ASP A 163 32.19 3.16 12.36
N ASP A 164 33.30 3.90 12.25
CA ASP A 164 34.18 3.89 11.08
C ASP A 164 35.16 2.73 11.23
N SER A 165 35.17 1.83 10.25
CA SER A 165 36.30 0.97 9.95
C SER A 165 36.48 0.93 8.43
N ASP A 166 37.31 1.86 7.94
CA ASP A 166 38.12 1.73 6.73
C ASP A 166 39.05 0.50 6.83
N ASP A 167 39.16 -0.27 5.74
CA ASP A 167 40.43 -0.75 5.14
C ASP A 167 40.04 -1.59 3.89
N ASP A 168 40.03 -1.04 2.67
CA ASP A 168 41.12 -0.79 1.70
C ASP A 168 41.55 -2.00 0.82
N ASP A 169 41.72 -1.66 -0.46
CA ASP A 169 42.53 -2.27 -1.53
C ASP A 169 42.19 -3.60 -2.25
N ASP A 170 41.88 -3.42 -3.55
CA ASP A 170 42.68 -3.82 -4.74
C ASP A 170 42.48 -5.18 -5.46
N ASP A 171 42.87 -5.14 -6.76
CA ASP A 171 42.87 -6.12 -7.86
C ASP A 171 41.54 -6.26 -8.64
N ASP A 172 41.37 -5.67 -9.83
CA ASP A 172 42.11 -5.86 -11.10
C ASP A 172 42.08 -7.31 -11.60
N ASP A 173 41.24 -7.60 -12.60
CA ASP A 173 41.68 -8.42 -13.73
C ASP A 173 40.76 -8.24 -14.95
N GLU A 174 41.42 -8.30 -16.11
CA GLU A 174 41.00 -7.89 -17.42
C GLU A 174 40.15 -8.94 -18.20
N GLU A 175 39.52 -8.43 -19.24
CA GLU A 175 39.13 -9.00 -20.54
C GLU A 175 39.30 -10.51 -20.83
N ASP A 176 38.26 -11.12 -21.44
CA ASP A 176 38.32 -12.13 -22.52
C ASP A 176 36.90 -12.26 -23.12
N GLU A 177 36.60 -11.67 -24.29
CA GLU A 177 36.67 -12.26 -25.65
C GLU A 177 35.64 -13.37 -25.97
N ASP A 178 34.81 -13.04 -26.98
CA ASP A 178 34.21 -13.91 -28.01
C ASP A 178 33.15 -14.98 -27.66
N ASP A 179 31.87 -14.57 -27.69
CA ASP A 179 30.75 -15.49 -28.01
C ASP A 179 30.30 -15.31 -29.47
N ASP A 180 30.82 -16.21 -30.30
CA ASP A 180 30.50 -16.47 -31.71
C ASP A 180 29.00 -16.78 -31.87
N ILE A 181 28.25 -15.86 -32.49
CA ILE A 181 26.85 -16.08 -32.89
C ILE A 181 26.83 -16.70 -34.30
N PRO A 182 26.51 -17.98 -34.49
CA PRO A 182 26.30 -18.51 -35.83
C PRO A 182 24.95 -18.02 -36.38
N MET A 183 25.01 -17.09 -37.33
CA MET A 183 23.91 -16.86 -38.28
C MET A 183 23.65 -18.15 -39.05
N LYS A 184 22.38 -18.58 -39.12
CA LYS A 184 21.94 -19.57 -40.09
C LYS A 184 20.75 -19.04 -40.86
N GLU A 185 21.00 -18.88 -42.16
CA GLU A 185 20.04 -18.58 -43.24
C GLU A 185 18.92 -19.62 -43.34
#